data_AF-A0A1L8R4S8-F1
#
_entry.id   AF-A0A1L8R4S8-F1
#
_cell.length_a   1.000
_cell.length_b   1.000
_cell.length_c   1.000
_cell.angle_alpha   90.00
_cell.angle_beta   90.00
_cell.angle_gamma   90.00
#
_symmetry.space_group_name_H-M   'P 1'
#
loop_
_entity.id
_entity.type
_entity.pdbx_description
1 polymer ?
#
loop_
_entity_poly.entity_id
_entity_poly.type
_entity_poly.pdbx_seq_one_letter_code
_entity_poly.pdbx_strand_id
1 'polypeptide(L)'
;MAKKMELQVWVEGTVIAAAAMALSFIPVQTANSAFDLSLGMVPLVLYSYRRGFVPGLTAGFVWGLLSIVVGTAMKNFVSVPQIIFEYPFAFAFGGFGGLFAKKIQHAIHTHSNMTVYYIALGGVVAALARWFWHFWAGVFVWGAYAPEGMNPYLYSFVFNGASALANAIYVAVVLGILVKVAPQLFIPKRSHFSSPVKSK
;
A
#
# COMPACT_ATOMS: atom_id res chain seq x y z
N MET A 1 17.11 -18.77 -14.79
CA MET A 1 16.90 -17.53 -15.57
C MET A 1 15.73 -16.75 -14.97
N ALA A 2 15.95 -15.51 -14.52
CA ALA A 2 14.86 -14.65 -14.08
C ALA A 2 13.98 -14.27 -15.29
N LYS A 3 12.66 -14.47 -15.19
CA LYS A 3 11.72 -14.06 -16.25
C LYS A 3 11.79 -12.54 -16.40
N LYS A 4 12.21 -12.06 -17.57
CA LYS A 4 12.26 -10.62 -17.88
C LYS A 4 10.84 -10.05 -17.72
N MET A 5 10.70 -9.01 -16.90
CA MET A 5 9.40 -8.34 -16.76
C MET A 5 9.10 -7.51 -18.00
N GLU A 6 7.87 -7.61 -18.48
CA GLU A 6 7.38 -6.86 -19.64
C GLU A 6 7.39 -5.35 -19.35
N LEU A 7 7.76 -4.53 -20.33
CA LEU A 7 7.77 -3.07 -20.23
C LEU A 7 6.42 -2.50 -19.73
N GLN A 8 5.32 -3.13 -20.16
CA GLN A 8 3.98 -2.78 -19.73
C GLN A 8 3.80 -2.80 -18.21
N VAL A 9 4.45 -3.73 -17.49
CA VAL A 9 4.38 -3.81 -16.03
C VAL A 9 4.98 -2.53 -15.43
N TRP A 10 6.15 -2.13 -15.91
CA TRP A 10 6.81 -0.93 -15.40
C TRP A 10 6.01 0.33 -15.69
N VAL A 11 5.46 0.47 -16.90
CA VAL A 11 4.60 1.61 -17.28
C VAL A 11 3.35 1.68 -16.39
N GLU A 12 2.67 0.55 -16.15
CA GLU A 12 1.53 0.51 -15.23
C GLU A 12 1.94 0.92 -13.81
N GLY A 13 3.08 0.43 -13.32
CA GLY A 13 3.60 0.80 -12.00
C GLY A 13 3.88 2.30 -11.85
N THR A 14 4.46 2.93 -12.86
CA THR A 14 4.70 4.38 -12.88
C THR A 14 3.39 5.18 -12.89
N VAL A 15 2.41 4.76 -13.69
CA VAL A 15 1.08 5.40 -13.72
C VAL A 15 0.39 5.29 -12.36
N ILE A 16 0.49 4.12 -11.71
CA ILE A 16 -0.04 3.90 -10.36
C ILE A 16 0.66 4.76 -9.33
N ALA A 17 1.99 4.86 -9.38
CA ALA A 17 2.75 5.72 -8.47
C ALA A 17 2.35 7.20 -8.64
N ALA A 18 2.18 7.67 -9.88
CA ALA A 18 1.72 9.02 -10.17
C ALA A 18 0.27 9.25 -9.69
N ALA A 19 -0.63 8.28 -9.88
CA ALA A 19 -2.01 8.36 -9.39
C ALA A 19 -2.07 8.39 -7.86
N ALA A 20 -1.28 7.55 -7.18
CA ALA A 20 -1.18 7.56 -5.72
C ALA A 20 -0.60 8.89 -5.21
N MET A 21 0.38 9.46 -5.92
CA MET A 21 0.91 10.80 -5.63
C MET A 21 -0.16 11.88 -5.80
N ALA A 22 -0.93 11.85 -6.90
CA ALA A 22 -2.02 12.80 -7.13
C ALA A 22 -3.09 12.73 -6.02
N LEU A 23 -3.47 11.52 -5.60
CA LEU A 23 -4.40 11.31 -4.49
C LEU A 23 -3.85 11.78 -3.14
N SER A 24 -2.54 11.88 -2.98
CA SER A 24 -1.90 12.40 -1.76
C SER A 24 -2.13 13.91 -1.56
N PHE A 25 -2.60 14.62 -2.59
CA PHE A 25 -2.98 16.03 -2.47
C PHE A 25 -4.40 16.25 -1.93
N ILE A 26 -5.20 15.20 -1.76
CA ILE A 26 -6.52 15.27 -1.16
C ILE A 26 -6.35 14.93 0.33
N PRO A 27 -6.32 15.92 1.24
CA PRO A 27 -6.05 15.66 2.64
C PRO A 27 -7.25 14.96 3.28
N VAL A 28 -7.02 13.74 3.76
CA VAL A 28 -7.94 13.02 4.67
C VAL A 28 -7.20 12.74 5.97
N GLN A 29 -6.71 13.83 6.56
CA GLN A 29 -5.88 13.81 7.76
C GLN A 29 -6.41 14.82 8.78
N THR A 30 -6.18 14.55 10.07
CA THR A 30 -6.47 15.52 11.13
C THR A 30 -5.46 16.66 11.13
N ALA A 31 -5.84 17.81 11.70
CA ALA A 31 -4.99 19.00 11.76
C ALA A 31 -3.64 18.78 12.47
N ASN A 32 -3.58 17.83 13.41
CA ASN A 32 -2.38 17.45 14.14
C ASN A 32 -1.64 16.24 13.54
N SER A 33 -2.03 15.77 12.35
CA SER A 33 -1.47 14.57 11.70
C SER A 33 -1.59 13.26 12.51
N ALA A 34 -2.35 13.25 13.60
CA ALA A 34 -2.57 12.05 14.43
C ALA A 34 -3.42 10.97 13.72
N PHE A 35 -4.10 11.35 12.65
CA PHE A 35 -4.81 10.45 11.77
C PHE A 35 -4.53 10.84 10.32
N ASP A 36 -4.21 9.85 9.50
CA ASP A 36 -4.05 9.97 8.04
C ASP A 36 -4.70 8.78 7.34
N LEU A 37 -5.64 9.05 6.43
CA LEU A 37 -6.21 8.07 5.52
C LEU A 37 -5.59 8.27 4.12
N SER A 38 -4.64 7.40 3.78
CA SER A 38 -3.85 7.53 2.56
C SER A 38 -4.61 6.98 1.35
N LEU A 39 -5.30 7.86 0.63
CA LEU A 39 -6.12 7.47 -0.54
C LEU A 39 -5.33 6.72 -1.63
N GLY A 40 -4.03 7.03 -1.78
CA GLY A 40 -3.12 6.37 -2.70
C GLY A 40 -2.83 4.90 -2.39
N MET A 41 -3.18 4.40 -1.19
CA MET A 41 -3.02 2.99 -0.83
C MET A 41 -3.89 2.06 -1.68
N VAL A 42 -5.12 2.47 -2.04
CA VAL A 42 -6.02 1.64 -2.86
C VAL A 42 -5.43 1.33 -4.24
N PRO A 43 -5.00 2.30 -5.06
CA PRO A 43 -4.40 2.00 -6.36
C PRO A 43 -3.08 1.23 -6.24
N LEU A 44 -2.24 1.54 -5.24
CA LEU A 44 -1.00 0.80 -5.01
C LEU A 44 -1.27 -0.68 -4.69
N VAL A 45 -2.16 -0.95 -3.74
CA VAL A 45 -2.45 -2.32 -3.30
C VAL A 45 -3.18 -3.09 -4.39
N LEU A 46 -4.14 -2.48 -5.10
CA LEU A 46 -4.77 -3.08 -6.29
C LEU A 46 -3.72 -3.48 -7.32
N TYR A 47 -2.77 -2.59 -7.60
CA TYR A 47 -1.69 -2.87 -8.53
C TYR A 47 -0.78 -4.01 -8.06
N SER A 48 -0.49 -4.07 -6.75
CA SER A 48 0.24 -5.19 -6.15
C SER A 48 -0.52 -6.52 -6.30
N TYR A 49 -1.85 -6.53 -6.18
CA TYR A 49 -2.67 -7.72 -6.43
C TYR A 49 -2.68 -8.12 -7.90
N ARG A 50 -2.63 -7.14 -8.81
CA ARG A 50 -2.61 -7.36 -10.26
C ARG A 50 -1.27 -7.90 -10.74
N ARG A 51 -0.16 -7.27 -10.35
CA ARG A 51 1.17 -7.54 -10.90
C ARG A 51 2.10 -8.32 -9.95
N GLY A 52 1.71 -8.49 -8.70
CA GLY A 52 2.44 -9.24 -7.70
C GLY A 52 3.34 -8.36 -6.82
N PHE A 53 4.09 -9.03 -5.96
CA PHE A 53 4.91 -8.41 -4.90
C PHE A 53 5.96 -7.43 -5.45
N VAL A 54 6.85 -7.87 -6.34
CA VAL A 54 7.95 -7.03 -6.83
C VAL A 54 7.45 -5.76 -7.55
N PRO A 55 6.49 -5.83 -8.49
CA PRO A 55 5.94 -4.61 -9.08
C PRO A 55 5.23 -3.70 -8.07
N GLY A 56 4.53 -4.27 -7.08
CA GLY A 56 3.92 -3.50 -6.00
C GLY A 56 4.95 -2.71 -5.18
N LEU A 57 6.05 -3.37 -4.78
CA LEU A 57 7.14 -2.73 -4.05
C LEU A 57 7.75 -1.57 -4.85
N THR A 58 8.01 -1.77 -6.14
CA THR A 58 8.66 -0.76 -6.97
C THR A 58 7.76 0.44 -7.25
N ALA A 59 6.46 0.22 -7.50
CA ALA A 59 5.50 1.31 -7.62
C ALA A 59 5.38 2.13 -6.32
N GLY A 60 5.34 1.44 -5.17
CA GLY A 60 5.33 2.10 -3.86
C GLY A 60 6.60 2.90 -3.59
N PHE A 61 7.77 2.34 -3.93
CA PHE A 61 9.05 3.03 -3.81
C PHE A 61 9.09 4.31 -4.66
N VAL A 62 8.64 4.23 -5.92
CA VAL A 62 8.55 5.39 -6.82
C VAL A 62 7.58 6.43 -6.27
N TRP A 63 6.44 6.03 -5.71
CA TRP A 63 5.51 6.96 -5.06
C TRP A 63 6.18 7.66 -3.85
N GLY A 64 6.91 6.92 -3.01
CA GLY A 64 7.70 7.49 -1.92
C GLY A 64 8.75 8.50 -2.41
N LEU A 65 9.48 8.19 -3.49
CA LEU A 65 10.41 9.15 -4.10
C LEU A 65 9.71 10.38 -4.67
N LEU A 66 8.56 10.20 -5.33
CA LEU A 66 7.77 11.33 -5.84
C LEU A 66 7.34 12.27 -4.72
N SER A 67 6.96 11.74 -3.55
CA SER A 67 6.60 12.59 -2.40
C SER A 67 7.74 13.49 -1.92
N ILE A 68 8.99 13.03 -2.06
CA ILE A 68 10.20 13.82 -1.79
C ILE A 68 10.38 14.89 -2.86
N VAL A 69 10.40 14.49 -4.14
CA VAL A 69 10.67 15.40 -5.28
C VAL A 69 9.61 16.50 -5.41
N VAL A 70 8.34 16.15 -5.20
CA VAL A 70 7.21 17.08 -5.28
C VAL A 70 7.10 17.95 -4.01
N GLY A 71 7.87 17.64 -2.97
CA GLY A 71 7.97 18.45 -1.76
C GLY A 71 6.89 18.19 -0.70
N THR A 72 5.97 17.24 -0.91
CA THR A 72 4.96 16.91 0.10
C THR A 72 5.60 16.28 1.35
N ALA A 73 6.64 15.46 1.17
CA ALA A 73 7.43 14.87 2.24
C ALA A 73 8.27 15.91 3.01
N MET A 74 8.72 16.98 2.33
CA MET A 74 9.59 17.99 2.93
C MET A 74 8.92 18.79 4.05
N LYS A 75 7.58 18.81 4.09
CA LYS A 75 6.82 19.48 5.17
C LYS A 75 7.12 18.92 6.56
N ASN A 76 7.45 17.63 6.64
CA ASN A 76 7.73 16.93 7.89
C ASN A 76 9.18 16.42 7.94
N PHE A 77 10.10 17.12 7.27
CA PHE A 77 11.51 16.75 7.25
C PHE A 77 12.15 17.04 8.60
N VAL A 78 12.71 16.00 9.22
CA VAL A 78 13.52 16.13 10.44
C VAL A 78 14.96 15.71 10.19
N SER A 79 15.17 14.63 9.43
CA SER A 79 16.52 14.13 9.10
C SER A 79 16.52 13.28 7.84
N VAL A 80 17.70 13.07 7.24
CA VAL A 80 17.87 12.23 6.04
C VAL A 80 17.45 10.76 6.29
N PRO A 81 17.84 10.10 7.41
CA PRO A 81 17.37 8.74 7.67
C PRO A 81 15.84 8.67 7.82
N GLN A 82 15.24 9.61 8.53
CA GLN A 82 13.79 9.67 8.71
C GLN A 82 13.06 9.72 7.35
N ILE A 83 13.43 10.66 6.48
CA ILE A 83 12.72 10.83 5.22
C ILE A 83 12.92 9.65 4.26
N ILE A 84 14.04 8.94 4.35
CA ILE A 84 14.25 7.71 3.56
C ILE A 84 13.34 6.59 4.07
N PHE A 85 13.24 6.41 5.39
CA PHE A 85 12.44 5.32 5.97
C PHE A 85 10.93 5.56 5.86
N GLU A 86 10.46 6.77 6.17
CA GLU A 86 9.01 7.09 6.17
C GLU A 86 8.41 7.25 4.78
N TYR A 87 9.23 7.47 3.75
CA TYR A 87 8.73 7.70 2.39
C TYR A 87 9.12 6.54 1.45
N PRO A 88 10.29 6.49 0.79
CA PRO A 88 10.64 5.38 -0.10
C PRO A 88 10.40 3.98 0.48
N PHE A 89 10.85 3.70 1.71
CA PHE A 89 10.73 2.36 2.30
C PHE A 89 9.31 2.06 2.80
N ALA A 90 8.69 2.94 3.60
CA ALA A 90 7.33 2.73 4.06
C ALA A 90 6.35 2.58 2.90
N PHE A 91 6.50 3.39 1.85
CA PHE A 91 5.61 3.37 0.68
C PHE A 91 5.86 2.13 -0.18
N ALA A 92 7.12 1.70 -0.36
CA ALA A 92 7.42 0.42 -0.98
C ALA A 92 6.75 -0.73 -0.23
N PHE A 93 6.79 -0.72 1.10
CA PHE A 93 6.20 -1.77 1.92
C PHE A 93 4.66 -1.79 1.86
N GLY A 94 4.02 -0.70 1.44
CA GLY A 94 2.61 -0.71 1.02
C GLY A 94 2.32 -1.69 -0.13
N GLY A 95 3.32 -2.09 -0.90
CA GLY A 95 3.22 -3.12 -1.94
C GLY A 95 3.16 -4.57 -1.42
N PHE A 96 3.28 -4.82 -0.11
CA PHE A 96 3.30 -6.18 0.46
C PHE A 96 2.01 -6.97 0.25
N GLY A 97 0.89 -6.31 -0.05
CA GLY A 97 -0.34 -6.97 -0.47
C GLY A 97 -0.14 -7.92 -1.68
N GLY A 98 0.87 -7.63 -2.51
CA GLY A 98 1.24 -8.47 -3.65
C GLY A 98 1.71 -9.88 -3.31
N LEU A 99 2.02 -10.18 -2.04
CA LEU A 99 2.25 -11.56 -1.57
C LEU A 99 1.00 -12.44 -1.75
N PHE A 100 -0.20 -11.83 -1.73
CA PHE A 100 -1.48 -12.52 -1.90
C PHE A 100 -1.98 -12.53 -3.34
N ALA A 101 -1.28 -11.88 -4.27
CA ALA A 101 -1.71 -11.70 -5.67
C ALA A 101 -2.16 -13.02 -6.32
N LYS A 102 -1.34 -14.07 -6.25
CA LYS A 102 -1.69 -15.38 -6.85
C LYS A 102 -2.92 -16.03 -6.22
N LYS A 103 -3.07 -15.93 -4.89
CA LYS A 103 -4.24 -16.47 -4.16
C LYS A 103 -5.52 -15.73 -4.54
N ILE A 104 -5.45 -14.40 -4.62
CA ILE A 104 -6.56 -13.54 -5.03
C ILE A 104 -6.95 -13.85 -6.48
N GLN A 105 -5.99 -13.84 -7.41
CA GLN A 105 -6.24 -14.10 -8.83
C GLN A 105 -6.84 -15.49 -9.06
N HIS A 106 -6.34 -16.51 -8.35
CA HIS A 106 -6.90 -17.85 -8.41
C HIS A 106 -8.32 -17.93 -7.83
N ALA A 107 -8.58 -17.26 -6.70
CA ALA A 107 -9.91 -17.21 -6.09
C ALA A 107 -10.93 -16.52 -7.01
N ILE A 108 -10.54 -15.42 -7.66
CA ILE A 108 -11.37 -14.73 -8.66
C ILE A 108 -11.66 -15.65 -9.84
N HIS A 109 -10.62 -16.30 -10.39
CA HIS A 109 -10.72 -17.18 -11.55
C HIS A 109 -11.62 -18.40 -11.31
N THR A 110 -11.62 -18.92 -10.08
CA THR A 110 -12.45 -20.08 -9.68
C THR A 110 -13.78 -19.70 -9.04
N HIS A 111 -14.14 -18.41 -9.03
CA HIS A 111 -15.33 -17.89 -8.35
C HIS A 111 -15.44 -18.32 -6.87
N SER A 112 -14.29 -18.43 -6.19
CA SER A 112 -14.21 -18.85 -4.80
C SER A 112 -14.81 -17.81 -3.85
N ASN A 113 -15.57 -18.28 -2.85
CA ASN A 113 -16.05 -17.49 -1.72
C ASN A 113 -14.91 -16.88 -0.87
N MET A 114 -13.67 -17.38 -0.99
CA MET A 114 -12.50 -16.86 -0.27
C MET A 114 -11.88 -15.61 -0.90
N THR A 115 -12.41 -15.13 -2.04
CA THR A 115 -11.87 -13.97 -2.77
C THR A 115 -11.75 -12.72 -1.88
N VAL A 116 -12.84 -12.36 -1.20
CA VAL A 116 -12.87 -11.16 -0.33
C VAL A 116 -11.94 -11.34 0.88
N TYR A 117 -11.85 -12.56 1.42
CA TYR A 117 -10.93 -12.87 2.52
C TYR A 117 -9.47 -12.62 2.13
N TYR A 118 -9.02 -13.12 0.97
CA TYR A 118 -7.64 -12.91 0.52
C TYR A 118 -7.35 -11.44 0.20
N ILE A 119 -8.34 -10.70 -0.32
CA ILE A 119 -8.23 -9.25 -0.55
C ILE A 119 -8.09 -8.48 0.76
N ALA A 120 -8.89 -8.83 1.79
CA ALA A 120 -8.80 -8.20 3.10
C ALA A 120 -7.44 -8.50 3.76
N LEU A 121 -7.02 -9.77 3.74
CA LEU A 121 -5.75 -10.20 4.32
C LEU A 121 -4.54 -9.52 3.65
N GLY A 122 -4.55 -9.42 2.32
CA GLY A 122 -3.51 -8.70 1.60
C GLY A 122 -3.47 -7.20 1.94
N GLY A 123 -4.64 -6.59 2.19
CA GLY A 123 -4.75 -5.16 2.46
C GLY A 123 -4.26 -4.82 3.86
N VAL A 124 -4.59 -5.69 4.83
CA VAL A 124 -4.04 -5.65 6.18
C VAL A 124 -2.52 -5.80 6.15
N VAL A 125 -2.00 -6.78 5.41
CA VAL A 125 -0.54 -6.99 5.31
C VAL A 125 0.16 -5.78 4.67
N ALA A 126 -0.41 -5.18 3.64
CA ALA A 126 0.10 -3.93 3.05
C ALA A 126 0.14 -2.77 4.05
N ALA A 127 -0.97 -2.55 4.78
CA ALA A 127 -1.08 -1.47 5.77
C ALA A 127 -0.11 -1.67 6.94
N LEU A 128 -0.01 -2.89 7.48
CA LEU A 128 0.89 -3.21 8.59
C LEU A 128 2.37 -3.14 8.17
N ALA A 129 2.71 -3.59 6.96
CA ALA A 129 4.08 -3.51 6.45
C ALA A 129 4.54 -2.05 6.27
N ARG A 130 3.65 -1.17 5.82
CA ARG A 130 3.91 0.28 5.79
C ARG A 130 3.99 0.87 7.20
N TRP A 131 3.03 0.52 8.06
CA TRP A 131 2.99 0.99 9.45
C TRP A 131 4.23 0.60 10.25
N PHE A 132 4.84 -0.55 9.98
CA PHE A 132 6.08 -0.97 10.64
C PHE A 132 7.17 0.12 10.56
N TRP A 133 7.35 0.73 9.38
CA TRP A 133 8.33 1.79 9.20
C TRP A 133 7.94 3.08 9.92
N HIS A 134 6.67 3.46 9.84
CA HIS A 134 6.13 4.64 10.51
C HIS A 134 6.16 4.52 12.03
N PHE A 135 5.93 3.31 12.55
CA PHE A 135 6.05 3.02 13.97
C PHE A 135 7.48 3.27 14.46
N TRP A 136 8.48 2.70 13.78
CA TRP A 136 9.87 2.89 14.20
C TRP A 136 10.37 4.31 14.00
N ALA A 137 9.98 4.99 12.93
CA ALA A 137 10.24 6.42 12.78
C ALA A 137 9.56 7.23 13.89
N GLY A 138 8.32 6.86 14.26
CA GLY A 138 7.60 7.43 15.38
C GLY A 138 8.33 7.27 16.72
N VAL A 139 8.97 6.13 16.96
CA VAL A 139 9.76 5.88 18.18
C VAL A 139 11.04 6.70 18.18
N PHE A 140 11.84 6.62 17.10
CA PHE A 140 13.20 7.16 17.09
C PHE A 140 13.30 8.64 16.70
N VAL A 141 12.31 9.16 15.99
CA VAL A 141 12.31 10.55 15.49
C VAL A 141 11.23 11.35 16.21
N TRP A 142 9.99 10.85 16.18
CA TRP A 142 8.85 11.59 16.69
C TRP A 142 8.61 11.40 18.20
N GLY A 143 9.35 10.51 18.85
CA GLY A 143 9.23 10.25 20.29
C GLY A 143 9.53 11.47 21.16
N ALA A 144 10.29 12.45 20.64
CA ALA A 144 10.54 13.72 21.30
C ALA A 144 9.28 14.60 21.44
N TYR A 145 8.20 14.32 20.68
CA TYR A 145 6.91 15.01 20.75
C TYR A 145 5.89 14.26 21.62
N ALA A 146 6.31 13.18 22.31
CA ALA A 146 5.45 12.46 23.23
C ALA A 146 5.03 13.37 24.41
N PRO A 147 3.76 13.31 24.85
CA PRO A 147 3.32 14.00 26.07
C PRO A 147 4.17 13.62 27.29
N GLU A 148 4.24 14.54 28.26
CA GLU A 148 4.98 14.30 29.51
C GLU A 148 4.51 13.00 30.19
N GLY A 149 5.45 12.14 30.55
CA GLY A 149 5.18 10.83 31.14
C GLY A 149 4.79 9.71 30.16
N MET A 150 4.64 9.98 28.86
CA MET A 150 4.33 8.96 27.85
C MET A 150 5.61 8.41 27.21
N ASN A 151 5.81 7.09 27.27
CA ASN A 151 6.95 6.45 26.59
C ASN A 151 6.80 6.52 25.05
N PRO A 152 7.86 6.88 24.29
CA PRO A 152 7.90 6.88 22.83
C PRO A 152 7.29 5.67 22.12
N TYR A 153 7.44 4.45 22.66
CA TYR A 153 6.83 3.25 22.06
C TYR A 153 5.30 3.32 22.06
N LEU A 154 4.70 3.69 23.20
CA LEU A 154 3.26 3.82 23.30
C LEU A 154 2.76 5.01 22.46
N TYR A 155 3.51 6.11 22.47
CA TYR A 155 3.19 7.30 21.68
C TYR A 155 3.11 6.96 20.20
N SER A 156 4.16 6.36 19.64
CA SER A 156 4.19 5.96 18.24
C SER A 156 3.12 4.92 17.90
N PHE A 157 2.88 3.95 18.78
CA PHE A 157 1.87 2.92 18.55
C PHE A 157 0.47 3.53 18.41
N VAL A 158 0.10 4.44 19.31
CA VAL A 158 -1.23 5.09 19.28
C VAL A 158 -1.34 6.04 18.08
N PHE A 159 -0.33 6.89 17.88
CA PHE A 159 -0.33 7.92 16.84
C PHE A 159 -0.36 7.31 15.42
N ASN A 160 0.44 6.28 15.18
CA ASN A 160 0.49 5.62 13.87
C ASN A 160 -0.53 4.49 13.72
N GLY A 161 -0.90 3.82 14.82
CA GLY A 161 -1.75 2.63 14.82
C GLY A 161 -3.19 2.92 14.40
N ALA A 162 -3.74 4.06 14.81
CA ALA A 162 -5.09 4.48 14.39
C ALA A 162 -5.16 4.65 12.86
N SER A 163 -4.17 5.35 12.28
CA SER A 163 -4.02 5.50 10.83
C SER A 163 -3.84 4.15 10.14
N ALA A 164 -3.01 3.25 10.68
CA ALA A 164 -2.80 1.93 10.09
C ALA A 164 -4.08 1.09 10.05
N LEU A 165 -4.84 1.07 11.15
CA LEU A 165 -6.11 0.35 11.23
C LEU A 165 -7.12 0.93 10.22
N ALA A 166 -7.23 2.25 10.16
CA ALA A 166 -8.15 2.91 9.24
C ALA A 166 -7.78 2.64 7.77
N ASN A 167 -6.50 2.70 7.41
CA ASN A 167 -6.03 2.37 6.07
C ASN A 167 -6.26 0.88 5.74
N ALA A 168 -6.05 -0.03 6.69
CA ALA A 168 -6.33 -1.45 6.49
C ALA A 168 -7.81 -1.72 6.18
N ILE A 169 -8.72 -1.12 6.96
CA ILE A 169 -10.17 -1.22 6.76
C ILE A 169 -10.55 -0.59 5.40
N TYR A 170 -10.09 0.62 5.13
CA TYR A 170 -10.37 1.35 3.89
C TYR A 170 -9.95 0.55 2.65
N VAL A 171 -8.72 0.06 2.61
CA VAL A 171 -8.21 -0.75 1.49
C VAL A 171 -9.02 -2.04 1.35
N ALA A 172 -9.29 -2.75 2.45
CA ALA A 172 -10.06 -4.00 2.42
C ALA A 172 -11.49 -3.79 1.90
N VAL A 173 -12.18 -2.76 2.39
CA VAL A 173 -13.55 -2.43 1.98
C VAL A 173 -13.59 -2.02 0.51
N VAL A 174 -12.77 -1.06 0.11
CA VAL A 174 -12.78 -0.54 -1.27
C VAL A 174 -12.42 -1.63 -2.27
N LEU A 175 -11.35 -2.39 -2.02
CA LEU A 175 -10.95 -3.48 -2.93
C LEU A 175 -11.92 -4.67 -2.88
N GLY A 176 -12.54 -4.93 -1.73
CA GLY A 176 -13.57 -5.95 -1.56
C GLY A 176 -14.86 -5.63 -2.31
N ILE A 177 -15.20 -4.35 -2.47
CA ILE A 177 -16.28 -3.89 -3.35
C ILE A 177 -15.82 -3.96 -4.81
N LEU A 178 -14.61 -3.46 -5.11
CA LEU A 178 -14.10 -3.35 -6.46
C LEU A 178 -13.94 -4.72 -7.15
N VAL A 179 -13.60 -5.78 -6.42
CA VAL A 179 -13.52 -7.13 -7.00
C VAL A 179 -14.88 -7.66 -7.45
N LYS A 180 -15.97 -7.23 -6.82
CA LYS A 180 -17.34 -7.65 -7.21
C LYS A 180 -17.82 -6.91 -8.45
N VAL A 181 -17.43 -5.65 -8.61
CA VAL A 181 -17.90 -4.78 -9.70
C VAL A 181 -16.96 -4.82 -10.92
N ALA A 182 -15.65 -4.98 -10.68
CA ALA A 182 -14.62 -4.91 -11.71
C ALA A 182 -13.48 -5.94 -11.47
N PRO A 183 -13.77 -7.25 -11.42
CA PRO A 183 -12.77 -8.29 -11.17
C PRO A 183 -11.61 -8.29 -12.18
N GLN A 184 -11.83 -7.82 -13.41
CA GLN A 184 -10.82 -7.69 -14.46
C GLN A 184 -9.64 -6.76 -14.08
N LEU A 185 -9.82 -5.86 -13.10
CA LEU A 185 -8.75 -4.99 -12.60
C LEU A 185 -7.67 -5.78 -11.84
N PHE A 186 -8.04 -6.92 -11.24
CA PHE A 186 -7.15 -7.78 -10.47
C PHE A 186 -6.42 -8.80 -11.35
N ILE A 187 -6.88 -9.03 -12.59
CA ILE A 187 -6.34 -10.05 -13.50
C ILE A 187 -5.57 -9.43 -14.68
N PRO A 188 -4.27 -9.72 -14.86
CA PRO A 188 -3.54 -9.29 -16.05
C PRO A 188 -4.06 -9.96 -17.34
N LYS A 189 -4.17 -9.19 -18.42
CA LYS A 189 -4.73 -9.65 -19.72
C LYS A 189 -3.98 -10.81 -20.38
N ARG A 190 -2.69 -11.03 -20.04
CA ARG A 190 -1.83 -12.11 -20.58
C ARG A 190 -1.40 -13.09 -19.47
N SER A 191 -2.30 -13.40 -18.55
CA SER A 191 -2.03 -14.35 -17.45
C SER A 191 -2.76 -15.67 -17.66
N HIS A 192 -2.29 -16.75 -17.04
CA HIS A 192 -3.04 -18.02 -17.08
C HIS A 192 -4.48 -17.86 -16.51
N PHE A 193 -4.69 -16.87 -15.64
CA PHE A 193 -6.00 -16.54 -15.07
C PHE A 193 -6.95 -15.79 -16.03
N SER A 194 -6.51 -15.42 -17.23
CA SER A 194 -7.40 -14.80 -18.24
C SER A 194 -8.13 -15.82 -19.12
N SER A 195 -7.78 -17.10 -19.05
CA SER A 195 -8.44 -18.18 -19.82
C SER A 195 -9.65 -18.74 -19.07
N PRO A 196 -10.73 -19.21 -19.73
CA PRO A 196 -11.86 -19.84 -19.05
C PRO A 196 -11.42 -21.06 -18.22
N VAL A 197 -12.06 -21.30 -17.08
CA VAL A 197 -11.92 -22.58 -16.34
C VAL A 197 -12.46 -23.67 -17.27
N LYS A 198 -11.61 -24.64 -17.66
CA LYS A 198 -12.10 -25.81 -18.39
C LYS A 198 -13.04 -26.58 -17.46
N SER A 199 -14.33 -26.62 -17.79
CA SER A 199 -15.27 -27.55 -17.15
C SER A 199 -14.77 -28.97 -17.42
N LYS A 200 -14.55 -29.74 -16.36
CA LYS A 200 -14.44 -31.20 -16.46
C LYS A 200 -15.84 -31.78 -16.62
#